data_AF-A0A945G3W4-F1
#
_entry.id   AF-A0A945G3W4-F1
#
_cell.length_a   1.000
_cell.length_b   1.000
_cell.length_c   1.000
_cell.angle_alpha   90.00
_cell.angle_beta   90.00
_cell.angle_gamma   90.00
#
_symmetry.space_group_name_H-M   'P 1'
#
loop_
_entity.id
_entity.type
_entity.pdbx_description
1 polymer ?
#
loop_
_entity_poly.entity_id
_entity_poly.type
_entity_poly.pdbx_seq_one_letter_code
_entity_poly.pdbx_strand_id
1 'polypeptide(L)'
;MSRREFGETVKRINTSFPHWFCDNFTKYNDRVNELPVDQHMLIGLVAPRPVYIASATGDPWADPNGEFLSGYHAGPVYELFDLKGVDVAQQPEADHPVGHHVGYHLRTGKHDVTDYDWEQYLNFADRHLK
;
A
#
# COMPACT_ATOMS: atom_id res chain seq x y z
N MET A 1 -3.24 2.22 5.25
CA MET A 1 -4.33 3.23 5.18
C MET A 1 -4.47 3.90 6.55
N SER A 2 -4.39 5.22 6.64
CA SER A 2 -4.31 5.94 7.93
C SER A 2 -5.56 5.76 8.80
N ARG A 3 -6.75 5.69 8.18
CA ARG A 3 -8.04 5.49 8.88
C ARG A 3 -8.22 4.12 9.54
N ARG A 4 -7.35 3.14 9.25
CA ARG A 4 -7.46 1.82 9.88
C ARG A 4 -6.97 1.79 11.31
N GLU A 5 -6.14 2.75 11.70
CA GLU A 5 -5.58 2.87 13.06
C GLU A 5 -5.02 1.54 13.60
N PHE A 6 -4.32 0.79 12.75
CA PHE A 6 -3.67 -0.48 13.08
C PHE A 6 -2.15 -0.33 12.91
N GLY A 7 -1.37 -0.90 13.82
CA GLY A 7 0.09 -0.78 13.79
C GLY A 7 0.54 0.65 14.11
N GLU A 8 1.34 1.25 13.24
CA GLU A 8 1.74 2.65 13.37
C GLU A 8 0.58 3.61 13.07
N THR A 9 0.35 4.57 13.97
CA THR A 9 -0.67 5.60 13.80
C THR A 9 -0.08 6.93 13.36
N VAL A 10 -0.92 7.84 12.84
CA VAL A 10 -0.53 9.22 12.49
C VAL A 10 0.15 9.94 13.66
N LYS A 11 -0.39 9.78 14.87
CA LYS A 11 0.25 10.34 16.07
C LYS A 11 1.60 9.72 16.35
N ARG A 12 1.70 8.39 16.25
CA ARG A 12 2.94 7.67 16.57
C ARG A 12 4.06 8.08 15.62
N ILE A 13 3.83 8.07 14.32
CA ILE A 13 4.83 8.42 13.31
C ILE A 13 5.26 9.89 13.44
N ASN A 14 4.32 10.82 13.67
CA ASN A 14 4.65 12.23 13.88
C ASN A 14 5.40 12.49 15.19
N THR A 15 5.18 11.68 16.22
CA THR A 15 5.87 11.84 17.52
C THR A 15 7.29 11.26 17.46
N SER A 16 7.44 10.08 16.86
CA SER A 16 8.73 9.40 16.75
C SER A 16 9.63 10.03 15.67
N PHE A 17 9.02 10.55 14.60
CA PHE A 17 9.72 11.12 13.44
C PHE A 17 9.13 12.50 13.05
N PRO A 18 9.32 13.53 13.89
CA PRO A 18 8.65 14.82 13.75
C PRO A 18 9.06 15.63 12.51
N HIS A 19 10.01 15.16 11.72
CA HIS A 19 10.56 15.85 10.55
C HIS A 19 10.22 15.15 9.23
N TRP A 20 9.50 14.02 9.25
CA TRP A 20 9.18 13.27 8.02
C TRP A 20 8.04 13.88 7.21
N PHE A 21 7.11 14.55 7.88
CA PHE A 21 5.94 15.15 7.24
C PHE A 21 5.97 16.67 7.42
N CYS A 22 5.16 17.37 6.62
CA CYS A 22 4.94 18.78 6.86
C CYS A 22 4.22 19.00 8.21
N ASP A 23 4.48 20.12 8.87
CA ASP A 23 3.94 20.42 10.20
C ASP A 23 2.40 20.36 10.25
N ASN A 24 1.73 20.63 9.13
CA ASN A 24 0.27 20.52 9.02
C ASN A 24 -0.25 19.11 9.33
N PHE A 25 0.53 18.05 9.10
CA PHE A 25 0.09 16.67 9.32
C PHE A 25 -0.14 16.36 10.80
N THR A 26 0.57 17.04 11.70
CA THR A 26 0.39 16.92 13.16
C THR A 26 -1.01 17.31 13.63
N LYS A 27 -1.74 18.13 12.84
CA LYS A 27 -3.14 18.47 13.11
C LYS A 27 -4.03 17.23 13.12
N TYR A 28 -3.66 16.16 12.42
CA TYR A 28 -4.47 14.94 12.31
C TYR A 28 -4.07 13.85 13.31
N ASN A 29 -3.16 14.14 14.24
CA ASN A 29 -2.89 13.25 15.37
C ASN A 29 -4.20 12.98 16.13
N ASP A 30 -4.53 11.70 16.33
CA ASP A 30 -5.80 11.23 16.94
C ASP A 30 -7.08 11.74 16.23
N ARG A 31 -6.97 12.26 15.01
CA ARG A 31 -8.06 12.83 14.20
C ARG A 31 -8.00 12.33 12.75
N VAL A 32 -7.65 11.06 12.55
CA VAL A 32 -7.41 10.48 11.23
C VAL A 32 -8.63 10.53 10.30
N ASN A 33 -9.84 10.51 10.87
CA ASN A 33 -11.08 10.62 10.12
C ASN A 33 -11.32 12.02 9.52
N GLU A 34 -10.63 13.05 10.02
CA GLU A 34 -10.68 14.42 9.50
C GLU A 34 -9.70 14.66 8.34
N LEU A 35 -8.82 13.69 8.03
CA LEU A 35 -7.92 13.81 6.88
C LEU A 35 -8.74 14.02 5.59
N PRO A 36 -8.41 14.99 4.72
CA PRO A 36 -9.14 15.16 3.47
C PRO A 36 -8.84 14.06 2.44
N VAL A 37 -7.83 13.22 2.71
CA VAL A 37 -7.34 12.17 1.82
C VAL A 37 -6.97 10.91 2.61
N ASP A 38 -6.72 9.80 1.93
CA ASP A 38 -6.02 8.63 2.48
C ASP A 38 -5.10 7.99 1.43
N GLN A 39 -4.35 6.97 1.83
CA GLN A 39 -3.26 6.40 1.03
C GLN A 39 -3.72 5.72 -0.27
N HIS A 40 -4.98 5.28 -0.38
CA HIS A 40 -5.53 4.78 -1.66
C HIS A 40 -5.57 5.88 -2.74
N MET A 41 -5.79 7.14 -2.35
CA MET A 41 -5.75 8.28 -3.27
C MET A 41 -4.32 8.53 -3.76
N LEU A 42 -3.31 8.36 -2.89
CA LEU A 42 -1.91 8.47 -3.28
C LEU A 42 -1.52 7.39 -4.32
N ILE A 43 -1.97 6.16 -4.13
CA ILE A 43 -1.78 5.09 -5.13
C ILE A 43 -2.53 5.42 -6.42
N GLY A 44 -3.74 5.98 -6.32
CA GLY A 44 -4.53 6.46 -7.47
C GLY A 44 -3.79 7.50 -8.32
N LEU A 45 -2.97 8.38 -7.72
CA LEU A 45 -2.15 9.36 -8.45
C LEU A 45 -1.08 8.71 -9.36
N VAL A 46 -0.79 7.41 -9.20
CA VAL A 46 0.17 6.70 -10.05
C VAL A 46 -0.46 6.32 -11.40
N ALA A 47 -1.77 6.12 -11.46
CA ALA A 47 -2.50 5.74 -12.67
C ALA A 47 -2.21 6.73 -13.83
N PRO A 48 -2.10 6.25 -15.09
CA PRO A 48 -2.27 4.87 -15.54
C PRO A 48 -1.00 3.99 -15.45
N ARG A 49 0.07 4.47 -14.82
CA ARG A 49 1.33 3.71 -14.73
C ARG A 49 1.18 2.53 -13.77
N PRO A 50 1.92 1.42 -14.00
CA PRO A 50 1.90 0.28 -13.10
C PRO A 50 2.50 0.64 -11.73
N VAL A 51 1.93 0.10 -10.65
CA VAL A 51 2.39 0.26 -9.27
C VAL A 51 2.36 -1.08 -8.54
N TYR A 52 3.31 -1.30 -7.63
CA TYR A 52 3.42 -2.53 -6.86
C TYR A 52 3.49 -2.26 -5.37
N ILE A 53 2.71 -3.01 -4.59
CA ILE A 53 2.63 -2.91 -3.12
C ILE A 53 3.10 -4.24 -2.54
N ALA A 54 3.98 -4.22 -1.56
CA ALA A 54 4.55 -5.42 -0.97
C ALA A 54 4.50 -5.33 0.56
N SER A 55 4.02 -6.38 1.19
CA SER A 55 3.89 -6.47 2.64
C SER A 55 4.53 -7.75 3.18
N ALA A 56 4.77 -7.83 4.49
CA ALA A 56 5.29 -9.03 5.16
C ALA A 56 4.37 -9.51 6.29
N THR A 57 4.21 -10.82 6.45
CA THR A 57 3.29 -11.40 7.48
C THR A 57 3.69 -11.07 8.92
N GLY A 58 4.99 -10.93 9.16
CA GLY A 58 5.60 -10.56 10.44
C GLY A 58 5.84 -9.05 10.59
N ASP A 59 5.20 -8.21 9.78
CA ASP A 59 5.24 -6.75 9.89
C ASP A 59 3.87 -6.14 10.20
N PRO A 60 3.28 -6.42 11.38
CA PRO A 60 2.00 -5.83 11.75
C PRO A 60 2.10 -4.32 12.00
N TRP A 61 3.30 -3.76 12.16
CA TRP A 61 3.50 -2.32 12.35
C TRP A 61 3.10 -1.53 11.10
N ALA A 62 3.36 -2.09 9.91
CA ALA A 62 2.98 -1.49 8.62
C ALA A 62 1.51 -1.67 8.22
N ASP A 63 0.71 -2.44 8.97
CA ASP A 63 -0.67 -2.82 8.61
C ASP A 63 -0.79 -3.42 7.19
N PRO A 64 -0.29 -4.65 6.94
CA PRO A 64 -0.33 -5.30 5.63
C PRO A 64 -1.73 -5.30 4.98
N ASN A 65 -2.77 -5.50 5.79
CA ASN A 65 -4.14 -5.48 5.29
C ASN A 65 -4.56 -4.06 4.87
N GLY A 66 -4.09 -3.03 5.57
CA GLY A 66 -4.30 -1.64 5.16
C GLY A 66 -3.52 -1.23 3.93
N GLU A 67 -2.35 -1.80 3.68
CA GLU A 67 -1.61 -1.64 2.42
C GLU A 67 -2.37 -2.29 1.27
N PHE A 68 -2.81 -3.54 1.43
CA PHE A 68 -3.69 -4.25 0.49
C PHE A 68 -4.95 -3.43 0.16
N LEU A 69 -5.69 -3.00 1.19
CA LEU A 69 -6.91 -2.20 1.02
C LEU A 69 -6.63 -0.87 0.33
N SER A 70 -5.44 -0.28 0.53
CA SER A 70 -5.07 0.95 -0.18
C SER A 70 -4.92 0.69 -1.68
N GLY A 71 -4.30 -0.44 -2.07
CA GLY A 71 -4.24 -0.88 -3.46
C GLY A 71 -5.60 -1.23 -4.05
N TYR A 72 -6.42 -1.97 -3.31
CA TYR A 72 -7.78 -2.35 -3.72
C TYR A 72 -8.65 -1.10 -4.01
N HIS A 73 -8.68 -0.14 -3.08
CA HIS A 73 -9.48 1.08 -3.23
C HIS A 73 -8.90 2.09 -4.23
N ALA A 74 -7.68 1.90 -4.72
CA ALA A 74 -7.15 2.64 -5.86
C ALA A 74 -7.67 2.12 -7.21
N GLY A 75 -8.22 0.89 -7.25
CA GLY A 75 -8.74 0.23 -8.44
C GLY A 75 -9.68 1.10 -9.30
N PRO A 76 -10.68 1.80 -8.74
CA PRO A 76 -11.59 2.64 -9.51
C PRO A 76 -10.89 3.74 -10.33
N VAL A 77 -9.72 4.24 -9.89
CA VAL A 77 -8.96 5.24 -10.66
C VAL A 77 -8.29 4.59 -11.88
N TYR A 78 -7.80 3.36 -11.75
CA TYR A 78 -7.23 2.61 -12.87
C TYR A 78 -8.31 2.21 -13.89
N GLU A 79 -9.52 1.90 -13.44
CA GLU A 79 -10.66 1.57 -14.30
C GLU A 79 -11.04 2.73 -15.24
N LEU A 80 -10.80 3.99 -14.85
CA LEU A 80 -10.99 5.16 -15.73
C LEU A 80 -10.09 5.15 -16.99
N PHE A 81 -9.02 4.36 -16.95
CA PHE A 81 -8.07 4.17 -18.05
C PHE A 81 -8.21 2.81 -18.73
N ASP A 82 -9.32 2.10 -18.50
CA ASP A 82 -9.56 0.73 -18.96
C ASP A 82 -8.52 -0.28 -18.40
N LEU A 83 -7.93 0.04 -17.25
CA LEU A 83 -6.94 -0.81 -16.57
C LEU A 83 -7.53 -1.48 -15.32
N LYS A 84 -7.00 -2.66 -15.01
CA LYS A 84 -7.33 -3.41 -13.80
C LYS A 84 -6.41 -3.06 -12.63
N GLY A 85 -6.98 -2.85 -11.45
CA GLY A 85 -6.24 -2.72 -10.19
C GLY A 85 -5.75 -4.07 -9.64
N VAL A 86 -5.94 -4.29 -8.33
CA VAL A 86 -5.58 -5.55 -7.64
C VAL A 86 -6.52 -6.71 -8.01
N ASP A 87 -7.76 -6.40 -8.41
CA ASP A 87 -8.74 -7.36 -8.97
C ASP A 87 -9.11 -8.56 -8.06
N VAL A 88 -8.85 -8.46 -6.75
CA VAL A 88 -9.32 -9.39 -5.72
C VAL A 88 -9.85 -8.62 -4.51
N ALA A 89 -10.92 -9.11 -3.88
CA ALA A 89 -11.62 -8.40 -2.80
C ALA A 89 -11.04 -8.67 -1.40
N GLN A 90 -10.17 -9.67 -1.25
CA GLN A 90 -9.55 -10.06 0.01
C GLN A 90 -8.04 -10.12 -0.14
N GLN A 91 -7.32 -9.81 0.94
CA GLN A 91 -5.86 -9.95 0.98
C GLN A 91 -5.51 -11.40 0.64
N PRO A 92 -4.57 -11.63 -0.29
CA PRO A 92 -4.20 -12.99 -0.66
C PRO A 92 -3.52 -13.71 0.50
N GLU A 93 -3.47 -15.04 0.39
CA GLU A 93 -2.60 -15.85 1.24
C GLU A 93 -1.13 -15.43 1.06
N ALA A 94 -0.33 -15.70 2.09
CA ALA A 94 1.09 -15.41 2.04
C ALA A 94 1.75 -16.14 0.85
N ASP A 95 2.71 -15.48 0.23
CA ASP A 95 3.50 -15.93 -0.90
C ASP A 95 2.69 -16.26 -2.18
N HIS A 96 1.47 -15.69 -2.29
CA HIS A 96 0.60 -15.77 -3.48
C HIS A 96 0.30 -14.37 -4.05
N PRO A 97 1.17 -13.80 -4.90
CA PRO A 97 1.00 -12.47 -5.47
C PRO A 97 -0.26 -12.35 -6.35
N VAL A 98 -0.89 -11.18 -6.33
CA VAL A 98 -2.13 -10.87 -7.07
C VAL A 98 -2.02 -9.52 -7.77
N GLY A 99 -3.01 -9.22 -8.62
CA GLY A 99 -3.15 -7.92 -9.26
C GLY A 99 -2.57 -7.81 -10.67
N HIS A 100 -3.02 -6.76 -11.34
CA HIS A 100 -2.63 -6.42 -12.71
C HIS A 100 -1.83 -5.11 -12.74
N HIS A 101 -2.44 -3.94 -13.01
CA HIS A 101 -1.69 -2.67 -13.00
C HIS A 101 -1.41 -2.14 -11.58
N VAL A 102 -2.20 -2.58 -10.61
CA VAL A 102 -1.84 -2.49 -9.19
C VAL A 102 -1.51 -3.90 -8.73
N GLY A 103 -0.22 -4.19 -8.56
CA GLY A 103 0.25 -5.47 -8.03
C GLY A 103 0.29 -5.46 -6.50
N TYR A 104 0.06 -6.61 -5.90
CA TYR A 104 0.19 -6.80 -4.46
C TYR A 104 0.77 -8.18 -4.12
N HIS A 105 1.70 -8.24 -3.16
CA HIS A 105 2.04 -9.49 -2.49
C HIS A 105 2.12 -9.33 -0.97
N LEU A 106 1.88 -10.43 -0.27
CA LEU A 106 2.15 -10.60 1.16
C LEU A 106 3.19 -11.71 1.30
N ARG A 107 4.43 -11.40 1.69
CA ARG A 107 5.50 -12.39 1.83
C ARG A 107 5.54 -12.95 3.25
N THR A 108 5.85 -14.24 3.40
CA THR A 108 6.17 -14.82 4.71
C THR A 108 7.46 -14.22 5.30
N GLY A 109 7.42 -13.77 6.55
CA GLY A 109 8.60 -13.33 7.29
C GLY A 109 8.49 -11.93 7.87
N LYS A 110 9.62 -11.35 8.29
CA LYS A 110 9.67 -10.05 8.99
C LYS A 110 9.75 -8.88 8.00
N HIS A 111 9.64 -7.66 8.53
CA HIS A 111 9.96 -6.41 7.84
C HIS A 111 11.39 -6.46 7.28
N ASP A 112 11.50 -6.60 5.96
CA ASP A 112 12.76 -6.67 5.21
C ASP A 112 12.47 -6.60 3.71
N VAL A 113 13.51 -6.49 2.89
CA VAL A 113 13.46 -6.75 1.44
C VAL A 113 14.35 -7.96 1.15
N THR A 114 13.74 -9.01 0.61
CA THR A 114 14.36 -10.33 0.38
C THR A 114 14.40 -10.68 -1.11
N ASP A 115 15.08 -11.80 -1.44
CA ASP A 115 15.13 -12.32 -2.81
C ASP A 115 13.73 -12.60 -3.38
N TYR A 116 12.79 -13.08 -2.55
CA TYR A 116 11.41 -13.30 -2.99
C TYR A 116 10.73 -11.99 -3.40
N ASP A 117 10.96 -10.90 -2.67
CA ASP A 117 10.39 -9.59 -3.02
C ASP A 117 10.92 -9.12 -4.37
N TRP A 118 12.24 -9.24 -4.58
CA TRP A 118 12.88 -8.92 -5.85
C TRP A 118 12.36 -9.77 -7.01
N GLU A 119 12.16 -11.07 -6.80
CA GLU A 119 11.55 -11.95 -7.80
C GLU A 119 10.16 -11.44 -8.21
N GLN A 120 9.32 -11.05 -7.25
CA GLN A 120 7.99 -10.53 -7.57
C GLN A 120 8.02 -9.16 -8.26
N TYR A 121 8.96 -8.28 -7.88
CA TYR A 121 9.17 -7.00 -8.56
C TYR A 121 9.61 -7.19 -10.01
N LEU A 122 10.54 -8.12 -10.26
CA LEU A 122 11.03 -8.43 -11.61
C LEU A 122 9.93 -9.07 -12.46
N ASN A 123 9.19 -10.04 -11.90
CA ASN A 123 8.03 -10.64 -12.58
C ASN A 123 6.96 -9.59 -12.92
N PHE A 124 6.76 -8.59 -12.05
CA PHE A 124 5.87 -7.47 -12.34
C PHE A 124 6.42 -6.57 -13.44
N ALA A 125 7.71 -6.23 -13.38
CA ALA A 125 8.38 -5.42 -14.39
C ALA A 125 8.30 -6.07 -15.78
N ASP A 126 8.55 -7.37 -15.90
CA ASP A 126 8.46 -8.12 -17.18
C ASP A 126 7.08 -8.03 -17.84
N ARG A 127 6.02 -7.90 -17.04
CA ARG A 127 4.65 -7.74 -17.54
C ARG A 127 4.36 -6.33 -18.05
N HIS A 128 5.03 -5.30 -17.53
CA HIS A 128 4.63 -3.90 -17.72
C HIS A 128 5.70 -2.95 -18.30
N LEU A 129 6.98 -3.30 -18.24
CA LEU A 129 8.11 -2.44 -18.61
C LEU A 129 8.92 -3.04 -19.77
N LYS A 130 8.24 -3.31 -20.88
CA LYS A 130 8.85 -3.80 -22.12
C LYS A 130 9.42 -2.68 -22.97
#